data_AF-A0AAU5UXI5-F1
#
_entry.id   AF-A0AAU5UXI5-F1
#
_cell.length_a   1.000
_cell.length_b   1.000
_cell.length_c   1.000
_cell.angle_alpha   90.00
_cell.angle_beta   90.00
_cell.angle_gamma   90.00
#
_symmetry.space_group_name_H-M   'P 1'
#
loop_
_entity.id
_entity.type
_entity.pdbx_description
1 polymer ?
#
loop_
_entity_poly.entity_id
_entity_poly.type
_entity_poly.pdbx_seq_one_letter_code
_entity_poly.pdbx_strand_id
1 'polypeptide(L)'
;MRTHRLAVLCSTAVLAVAGMLVGAPSASASAAESNCNYIADSARPTVHPGDNSSAVKQVQCLINFYSSYPAYIDEDGDYGPATADGVYYVQTCNGTTGGADGIVGSSTWSRLYTPKPACAL
;
A
#
# COMPACT_ATOMS: atom_id res chain seq x y z
N MET A 1 8.35 -32.87 6.40
CA MET A 1 9.23 -32.97 7.60
C MET A 1 10.13 -31.72 7.57
N ARG A 2 9.85 -30.64 8.29
CA ARG A 2 10.03 -30.46 9.75
C ARG A 2 8.89 -29.62 10.33
N THR A 3 8.13 -30.27 11.20
CA THR A 3 7.18 -29.68 12.15
C THR A 3 7.96 -29.02 13.30
N HIS A 4 7.82 -27.71 13.51
CA HIS A 4 8.27 -27.08 14.75
C HIS A 4 7.07 -26.91 15.71
N ARG A 5 7.12 -27.75 16.75
CA ARG A 5 6.16 -27.90 17.82
C ARG A 5 6.25 -26.73 18.82
N LEU A 6 5.08 -26.28 19.26
CA LEU A 6 4.71 -25.78 20.59
C LEU A 6 5.80 -25.23 21.52
N ALA A 7 5.67 -23.95 21.88
CA ALA A 7 6.01 -23.44 23.22
C ALA A 7 5.13 -22.21 23.55
N VAL A 8 3.90 -22.47 23.98
CA VAL A 8 3.13 -21.50 24.79
C VAL A 8 3.75 -21.54 26.18
N LEU A 9 4.46 -20.47 26.55
CA LEU A 9 4.88 -20.23 27.92
C LEU A 9 4.12 -19.00 28.44
N CYS A 10 3.10 -19.27 29.24
CA CYS A 10 2.59 -18.32 30.22
C CYS A 10 3.76 -17.87 31.11
N SER A 11 3.96 -16.57 31.23
CA SER A 11 4.60 -16.00 32.42
C SER A 11 3.94 -14.67 32.72
N THR A 12 3.36 -14.65 33.91
CA THR A 12 2.50 -13.65 34.51
C THR A 12 3.26 -12.40 34.94
N ALA A 13 2.59 -11.26 34.78
CA ALA A 13 2.54 -10.09 35.66
C ALA A 13 3.85 -9.37 36.02
N VAL A 14 3.95 -8.10 35.61
CA VAL A 14 4.46 -7.04 36.49
C VAL A 14 3.52 -5.82 36.47
N LEU A 15 3.30 -5.32 37.68
CA LEU A 15 2.44 -4.26 38.20
C LEU A 15 2.36 -2.93 37.43
N ALA A 16 1.20 -2.29 37.59
CA ALA A 16 0.79 -0.99 37.09
C ALA A 16 1.60 0.20 37.66
N VAL A 17 1.90 1.17 36.79
CA VAL A 17 2.04 2.59 37.14
C VAL A 17 1.12 3.38 36.20
N ALA A 18 0.28 4.22 36.78
CA ALA A 18 -0.70 5.05 36.10
C ALA A 18 -0.02 6.14 35.25
N GLY A 19 -0.47 6.33 34.00
CA GLY A 19 -0.11 7.49 33.20
C GLY A 19 -0.05 7.24 31.69
N MET A 20 -1.04 7.81 30.99
CA MET A 20 -1.09 8.08 29.55
C MET A 20 -1.39 6.91 28.60
N LEU A 21 -2.45 7.12 27.83
CA LEU A 21 -2.85 6.31 26.70
C LEU A 21 -1.81 6.47 25.59
N VAL A 22 -0.97 5.45 25.35
CA VAL A 22 -0.18 5.37 24.13
C VAL A 22 -0.62 4.12 23.40
N GLY A 23 -1.17 4.35 22.21
CA GLY A 23 -2.10 3.48 21.50
C GLY A 23 -1.60 2.05 21.27
N ALA A 24 -2.57 1.14 21.23
CA ALA A 24 -2.39 -0.13 20.55
C ALA A 24 -1.83 0.15 19.14
N PRO A 25 -0.79 -0.56 18.66
CA PRO A 25 -0.53 -0.58 17.23
C PRO A 25 -1.81 -1.08 16.57
N SER A 26 -2.44 -0.18 15.82
CA SER A 26 -3.65 -0.50 15.07
C SER A 26 -3.32 -1.65 14.13
N ALA A 27 -4.10 -2.72 14.22
CA ALA A 27 -4.09 -3.76 13.21
C ALA A 27 -4.56 -3.17 11.86
N SER A 28 -4.03 -3.76 10.80
CA SER A 28 -4.55 -3.73 9.42
C SER A 28 -3.98 -2.66 8.49
N ALA A 29 -2.77 -2.92 7.98
CA ALA A 29 -2.39 -2.54 6.62
C ALA A 29 -1.60 -3.65 5.88
N SER A 30 -1.52 -4.87 6.43
CA SER A 30 -0.57 -5.89 5.94
C SER A 30 -1.14 -6.92 4.96
N ALA A 31 -2.38 -6.75 4.49
CA ALA A 31 -2.93 -7.62 3.45
C ALA A 31 -2.58 -7.14 2.02
N ALA A 32 -2.21 -5.86 1.86
CA ALA A 32 -1.71 -5.33 0.59
C ALA A 32 -0.22 -5.62 0.36
N GLU A 33 0.54 -5.69 1.45
CA GLU A 33 2.01 -5.76 1.46
C GLU A 33 2.58 -7.10 0.95
N SER A 34 1.78 -8.17 0.90
CA SER A 34 2.29 -9.50 0.50
C SER A 34 2.28 -9.79 -1.00
N ASN A 35 1.33 -9.21 -1.75
CA ASN A 35 1.21 -9.48 -3.20
C ASN A 35 2.08 -8.55 -4.04
N CYS A 36 2.25 -7.31 -3.58
CA CYS A 36 3.10 -6.31 -4.20
C CYS A 36 4.21 -5.95 -3.21
N ASN A 37 5.43 -6.43 -3.44
CA ASN A 37 6.58 -6.23 -2.53
C ASN A 37 7.85 -5.86 -3.31
N TYR A 38 7.80 -4.72 -3.99
CA TYR A 38 8.94 -4.15 -4.73
C TYR A 38 9.68 -3.06 -3.95
N ILE A 39 9.04 -2.48 -2.93
CA ILE A 39 9.64 -1.50 -2.02
C ILE A 39 9.22 -1.81 -0.58
N ALA A 40 10.01 -1.36 0.38
CA ALA A 40 9.59 -1.36 1.78
C ALA A 40 8.46 -0.34 2.00
N ASP A 41 7.50 -0.67 2.88
CA ASP A 41 6.35 0.20 3.18
C ASP A 41 6.73 1.55 3.79
N SER A 42 7.90 1.64 4.41
CA SER A 42 8.45 2.89 4.94
C SER A 42 9.04 3.82 3.87
N ALA A 43 9.32 3.32 2.66
CA ALA A 43 10.02 4.09 1.63
C ALA A 43 9.09 5.03 0.86
N ARG A 44 7.99 4.49 0.31
CA ARG A 44 6.91 5.15 -0.47
C ARG A 44 7.25 6.57 -0.96
N PRO A 45 8.24 6.70 -1.87
CA PRO A 45 8.70 8.00 -2.35
C PRO A 45 7.63 8.65 -3.25
N THR A 46 7.76 9.95 -3.51
CA THR A 46 6.90 10.58 -4.53
C THR A 46 7.34 10.10 -5.91
N VAL A 47 6.40 9.56 -6.69
CA VAL A 47 6.65 9.04 -8.04
C VAL A 47 6.00 9.95 -9.08
N HIS A 48 6.73 10.26 -10.15
CA HIS A 48 6.33 11.14 -11.24
C HIS A 48 6.30 10.40 -12.58
N PRO A 49 5.52 10.91 -13.55
CA PRO A 49 5.61 10.44 -14.93
C PRO A 49 7.04 10.50 -15.48
N GLY A 50 7.47 9.43 -16.16
CA GLY A 50 8.82 9.26 -16.67
C GLY A 50 9.84 8.66 -15.69
N ASP A 51 9.48 8.46 -14.42
CA ASP A 51 10.34 7.73 -13.48
C ASP A 51 10.50 6.26 -13.91
N ASN A 52 11.69 5.69 -13.71
CA ASN A 52 11.95 4.25 -13.80
C ASN A 52 12.47 3.75 -12.44
N SER A 53 11.67 2.97 -11.71
CA SER A 53 12.07 2.49 -10.38
C SER A 53 11.23 1.32 -9.85
N SER A 54 11.71 0.66 -8.79
CA SER A 54 10.92 -0.33 -8.06
C SER A 54 9.67 0.28 -7.39
N ALA A 55 9.68 1.58 -7.09
CA ALA A 55 8.50 2.26 -6.56
C ALA A 55 7.39 2.38 -7.61
N VAL A 56 7.75 2.64 -8.88
CA VAL A 56 6.79 2.59 -9.98
C VAL A 56 6.21 1.18 -10.13
N LYS A 57 7.07 0.15 -10.06
CA LYS A 57 6.63 -1.26 -10.12
C LYS A 57 5.65 -1.61 -9.00
N GLN A 58 5.88 -1.08 -7.80
CA GLN A 58 4.93 -1.16 -6.68
C GLN A 58 3.58 -0.52 -7.03
N VAL A 59 3.58 0.68 -7.60
CA VAL A 59 2.34 1.36 -8.02
C VAL A 59 1.57 0.54 -9.05
N GLN A 60 2.24 0.06 -10.09
CA GLN A 60 1.64 -0.75 -11.16
C GLN A 60 0.97 -2.01 -10.60
N CYS A 61 1.67 -2.76 -9.74
CA CYS A 61 1.11 -3.94 -9.08
C CYS A 61 -0.11 -3.60 -8.22
N LEU A 62 -0.03 -2.54 -7.40
CA LEU A 62 -1.14 -2.17 -6.53
C LEU A 62 -2.38 -1.76 -7.34
N ILE A 63 -2.20 -1.08 -8.48
CA ILE A 63 -3.32 -0.77 -9.38
C ILE A 63 -3.95 -2.07 -9.90
N ASN A 64 -3.14 -3.02 -10.37
CA ASN A 64 -3.62 -4.28 -10.92
C ASN A 64 -4.40 -5.14 -9.90
N PHE A 65 -3.97 -5.15 -8.63
CA PHE A 65 -4.53 -6.08 -7.64
C PHE A 65 -5.55 -5.46 -6.69
N TYR A 66 -5.49 -4.15 -6.44
CA TYR A 66 -6.31 -3.51 -5.40
C TYR A 66 -7.28 -2.46 -5.93
N SER A 67 -7.19 -2.09 -7.20
CA SER A 67 -8.13 -1.14 -7.81
C SER A 67 -9.04 -1.80 -8.83
N SER A 68 -10.25 -1.27 -9.04
CA SER A 68 -11.14 -1.72 -10.12
C SER A 68 -10.76 -1.15 -11.50
N TYR A 69 -9.51 -0.71 -11.69
CA TYR A 69 -9.04 -0.21 -12.98
C TYR A 69 -9.13 -1.35 -14.02
N PRO A 70 -9.81 -1.14 -15.17
CA PRO A 70 -10.22 -2.25 -16.04
C PRO A 70 -9.11 -2.81 -16.93
N ALA A 71 -7.97 -2.11 -17.03
CA ALA A 71 -6.86 -2.51 -17.88
C ALA A 71 -5.68 -2.99 -17.05
N TYR A 72 -5.02 -4.06 -17.51
CA TYR A 72 -3.79 -4.53 -16.90
C TYR A 72 -2.63 -3.60 -17.28
N ILE A 73 -1.78 -3.27 -16.30
CA ILE A 73 -0.57 -2.46 -16.49
C ILE A 73 0.63 -3.37 -16.32
N ASP A 74 1.56 -3.33 -17.28
CA ASP A 74 2.83 -4.06 -17.14
C ASP A 74 3.60 -3.56 -15.92
N GLU A 75 4.07 -4.49 -15.09
CA GLU A 75 4.87 -4.19 -13.89
C GLU A 75 6.36 -4.08 -14.27
N ASP A 76 6.69 -3.20 -15.21
CA ASP A 76 8.04 -2.99 -15.73
C ASP A 76 8.86 -1.98 -14.91
N GLY A 77 8.20 -1.19 -14.06
CA GLY A 77 8.81 -0.10 -13.31
C GLY A 77 8.98 1.19 -14.09
N ASP A 78 8.47 1.28 -15.33
CA ASP A 78 8.44 2.48 -16.15
C ASP A 78 7.14 3.25 -15.96
N TYR A 79 7.22 4.52 -15.53
CA TYR A 79 6.03 5.36 -15.43
C TYR A 79 5.70 5.93 -16.80
N GLY A 80 5.16 5.07 -17.65
CA GLY A 80 4.64 5.40 -18.97
C GLY A 80 3.15 5.78 -18.97
N PRO A 81 2.56 5.97 -20.18
CA PRO A 81 1.16 6.35 -20.33
C PRO A 81 0.16 5.41 -19.65
N ALA A 82 0.38 4.09 -19.73
CA ALA A 82 -0.51 3.11 -19.08
C ALA A 82 -0.53 3.25 -17.55
N THR A 83 0.64 3.50 -16.95
CA THR A 83 0.75 3.78 -15.51
C THR A 83 0.08 5.11 -15.16
N ALA A 84 0.24 6.13 -15.99
CA ALA A 84 -0.42 7.43 -15.82
C ALA A 84 -1.94 7.27 -15.78
N ASP A 85 -2.54 6.59 -16.75
CA ASP A 85 -3.98 6.37 -16.81
C ASP A 85 -4.51 5.64 -15.56
N GLY A 86 -3.79 4.60 -15.11
CA GLY A 86 -4.12 3.88 -13.87
C GLY A 86 -4.04 4.75 -12.62
N VAL A 87 -3.00 5.58 -12.49
CA VAL A 87 -2.87 6.52 -11.37
C VAL A 87 -3.97 7.58 -11.40
N TYR A 88 -4.27 8.14 -12.57
CA TYR A 88 -5.38 9.07 -12.74
C TYR A 88 -6.72 8.45 -12.33
N TYR A 89 -6.97 7.19 -12.71
CA TYR A 89 -8.16 6.46 -12.27
C TYR A 89 -8.20 6.32 -10.74
N VAL A 90 -7.11 5.88 -10.11
CA VAL A 90 -7.04 5.73 -8.65
C VAL A 90 -7.33 7.06 -7.96
N GLN A 91 -6.70 8.15 -8.41
CA GLN A 91 -6.89 9.47 -7.82
C GLN A 91 -8.33 10.00 -7.98
N THR A 92 -8.90 9.88 -9.18
CA THR A 92 -10.27 10.34 -9.46
C THR A 92 -11.31 9.53 -8.70
N CYS A 93 -11.23 8.20 -8.74
CA CYS A 93 -12.19 7.33 -8.05
C CYS A 93 -12.11 7.52 -6.52
N ASN A 94 -10.89 7.60 -5.99
CA ASN A 94 -10.70 7.72 -4.55
C ASN A 94 -10.84 9.15 -4.02
N GLY A 95 -10.70 10.19 -4.84
CA GLY A 95 -10.72 11.60 -4.40
C GLY A 95 -9.54 11.94 -3.49
N THR A 96 -8.34 12.01 -4.06
CA THR A 96 -7.10 12.37 -3.35
C THR A 96 -7.01 13.88 -3.05
N THR A 97 -6.29 14.26 -1.98
CA THR A 97 -6.17 15.66 -1.52
C THR A 97 -5.55 16.61 -2.54
N GLY A 98 -4.69 16.10 -3.45
CA GLY A 98 -4.12 16.86 -4.57
C GLY A 98 -4.98 16.87 -5.85
N GLY A 99 -6.15 16.21 -5.83
CA GLY A 99 -6.90 15.90 -7.05
C GLY A 99 -6.23 14.80 -7.87
N ALA A 100 -6.58 14.74 -9.16
CA ALA A 100 -5.99 13.83 -10.11
C ALA A 100 -4.92 14.56 -10.92
N ASP A 101 -3.68 14.47 -10.47
CA ASP A 101 -2.50 15.18 -10.98
C ASP A 101 -1.48 14.23 -11.63
N GLY A 102 -1.70 12.92 -11.56
CA GLY A 102 -0.76 11.89 -12.02
C GLY A 102 0.47 11.71 -11.14
N ILE A 103 0.56 12.38 -9.99
CA ILE A 103 1.70 12.27 -9.07
C ILE A 103 1.35 11.34 -7.90
N VAL A 104 2.18 10.32 -7.68
CA VAL A 104 1.98 9.37 -6.58
C VAL A 104 2.64 9.92 -5.31
N GLY A 105 1.96 10.88 -4.67
CA GLY A 105 2.28 11.38 -3.34
C GLY A 105 1.65 10.55 -2.22
N SER A 106 1.83 10.98 -0.97
CA SER A 106 1.39 10.25 0.23
C SER A 106 -0.12 9.92 0.25
N SER A 107 -0.98 10.81 -0.25
CA SER A 107 -2.43 10.53 -0.34
C SER A 107 -2.73 9.44 -1.36
N THR A 108 -2.07 9.47 -2.52
CA THR A 108 -2.23 8.48 -3.59
C THR A 108 -1.74 7.11 -3.11
N TRP A 109 -0.56 7.07 -2.48
CA TRP A 109 -0.04 5.87 -1.83
C TRP A 109 -1.03 5.25 -0.86
N SER A 110 -1.64 6.06 0.00
CA SER A 110 -2.64 5.57 0.96
C SER A 110 -3.85 4.92 0.26
N ARG A 111 -4.27 5.45 -0.89
CA ARG A 111 -5.42 4.92 -1.65
C ARG A 111 -5.07 3.70 -2.50
N LEU A 112 -3.82 3.54 -2.93
CA LEU A 112 -3.37 2.32 -3.59
C LEU A 112 -3.43 1.10 -2.66
N TYR A 113 -3.12 1.28 -1.38
CA TYR A 113 -3.17 0.21 -0.37
C TYR A 113 -4.54 0.06 0.28
N THR A 114 -5.32 1.13 0.34
CA THR A 114 -6.64 1.13 0.97
C THR A 114 -7.61 1.96 0.13
N PRO A 115 -8.03 1.44 -1.03
CA PRO A 115 -8.99 2.12 -1.88
C PRO A 115 -10.36 2.21 -1.21
N LYS A 116 -11.17 3.17 -1.63
CA LYS A 116 -12.60 3.22 -1.29
C LYS A 116 -13.25 1.92 -1.78
N PRO A 117 -14.26 1.38 -1.08
CA PRO A 117 -14.92 0.13 -1.48
C PRO A 117 -15.44 0.13 -2.92
N ALA A 118 -15.93 1.26 -3.44
CA ALA A 118 -16.41 1.39 -4.81
C ALA A 118 -15.31 1.43 -5.89
N CYS A 119 -14.04 1.55 -5.48
CA CYS A 119 -12.87 1.67 -6.34
C CYS A 119 -11.91 0.48 -6.18
N ALA A 120 -12.26 -0.47 -5.30
CA ALA A 120 -11.45 -1.64 -4.99
C ALA A 120 -11.91 -2.85 -5.82
N LEU A 121 -10.99 -3.76 -6.12
CA LEU A 121 -11.28 -5.01 -6.83
C LEU A 121 -11.92 -6.05 -5.88
#